data_AF-A0A941UPN7-F1
#
_entry.id   AF-A0A941UPN7-F1
#
_cell.length_a   1.000
_cell.length_b   1.000
_cell.length_c   1.000
_cell.angle_alpha   90.00
_cell.angle_beta   90.00
_cell.angle_gamma   90.00
#
_symmetry.space_group_name_H-M   'P 1'
#
loop_
_entity.id
_entity.type
_entity.pdbx_description
1 polymer ?
#
loop_
_entity_poly.entity_id
_entity_poly.type
_entity_poly.pdbx_seq_one_letter_code
_entity_poly.pdbx_strand_id
1 'polypeptide(L)'
;MPRLAIIAVAVLVTSMAGGCAINIEEAKYEVVSRNKNFEIRDYASYVVAETVVDGTLEDAGNKAFSMLFRYISGENRSHRKIAMTAPVSQELAHEKIKMTSPVGQQRVEDGWVVSFTMPAQYTMETLPTPEDLRVKLRQVPACRMAAVRYSGGWSEK
;
A
#
# COMPACT_ATOMS: atom_id res chain seq x y z
N MET A 1 41.11 -25.54 53.64
CA MET A 1 41.15 -25.16 52.20
C MET A 1 40.50 -26.30 51.43
N PRO A 2 39.46 -26.14 50.58
CA PRO A 2 39.19 -25.09 49.57
C PRO A 2 37.85 -24.35 49.79
N ARG A 3 37.75 -23.04 49.55
CA ARG A 3 37.45 -22.31 48.29
C ARG A 3 35.96 -22.35 47.86
N LEU A 4 35.27 -21.25 48.16
CA LEU A 4 34.02 -20.81 47.55
C LEU A 4 34.10 -20.94 46.02
N ALA A 5 33.10 -21.59 45.42
CA ALA A 5 32.80 -21.44 44.01
C ALA A 5 31.49 -20.65 43.89
N ILE A 6 31.62 -19.34 43.68
CA ILE A 6 30.53 -18.46 43.28
C ILE A 6 30.23 -18.78 41.83
N ILE A 7 29.11 -19.46 41.56
CA ILE A 7 28.61 -19.63 40.19
C ILE A 7 27.73 -18.40 39.90
N ALA A 8 28.32 -17.41 39.26
CA ALA A 8 27.60 -16.28 38.70
C ALA A 8 26.81 -16.77 37.47
N VAL A 9 25.49 -16.91 37.61
CA VAL A 9 24.60 -17.14 36.47
C VAL A 9 24.36 -15.79 35.80
N ALA A 10 25.03 -15.55 34.67
CA ALA A 10 24.75 -14.42 33.81
C ALA A 10 23.43 -14.68 33.08
N VAL A 11 22.34 -14.09 33.57
CA VAL A 11 21.06 -14.05 32.85
C VAL A 11 21.20 -12.98 31.76
N LEU A 12 21.47 -13.42 30.54
CA LEU A 12 21.47 -12.56 29.36
C LEU A 12 20.02 -12.19 29.03
N VAL A 13 19.57 -11.03 29.48
CA VAL A 13 18.28 -10.45 29.09
C VAL A 13 18.43 -9.99 27.64
N THR A 14 18.04 -10.83 26.69
CA THR A 14 17.88 -10.43 25.28
C THR A 14 16.65 -9.55 25.17
N SER A 15 16.89 -8.24 25.18
CA SER A 15 15.88 -7.22 24.88
C SER A 15 15.30 -7.49 23.48
N MET A 16 14.03 -7.86 23.41
CA MET A 16 13.32 -7.94 22.14
C MET A 16 13.14 -6.52 21.61
N ALA A 17 13.97 -6.15 20.63
CA ALA A 17 13.68 -5.01 19.77
C ALA A 17 12.43 -5.36 18.95
N GLY A 18 11.26 -5.04 19.51
CA GLY A 18 10.00 -5.06 18.79
C GLY A 18 10.04 -4.00 17.71
N GLY A 19 10.45 -4.38 16.50
CA GLY A 19 10.19 -3.58 15.32
C GLY A 19 8.68 -3.40 15.20
N CYS A 20 8.23 -2.16 15.07
CA CYS A 20 6.83 -1.86 14.78
C CYS A 20 6.46 -2.54 13.46
N ALA A 21 5.83 -3.71 13.52
CA ALA A 21 5.18 -4.30 12.36
C ALA A 21 3.96 -3.44 12.05
N ILE A 22 4.13 -2.50 11.11
CA ILE A 22 2.98 -1.79 10.53
C ILE A 22 2.20 -2.84 9.74
N ASN A 23 1.05 -3.24 10.26
CA ASN A 23 0.16 -4.17 9.57
C ASN A 23 -0.60 -3.37 8.50
N ILE A 24 -0.01 -3.32 7.30
CA ILE A 24 -0.59 -2.68 6.13
C ILE A 24 -1.47 -3.74 5.47
N GLU A 25 -2.77 -3.48 5.37
CA GLU A 25 -3.65 -4.38 4.63
C GLU A 25 -3.29 -4.31 3.13
N GLU A 26 -2.87 -5.46 2.58
CA GLU A 26 -2.54 -5.64 1.16
C GLU A 26 -3.65 -6.44 0.47
N ALA A 27 -3.75 -6.33 -0.86
CA ALA A 27 -4.58 -7.24 -1.63
C ALA A 27 -4.18 -8.69 -1.28
N LYS A 28 -5.16 -9.51 -0.88
CA LYS A 28 -4.89 -10.90 -0.45
C LYS A 28 -4.34 -11.70 -1.64
N TYR A 29 -3.20 -12.34 -1.42
CA TYR A 29 -2.59 -13.24 -2.40
C TYR A 29 -2.06 -14.53 -1.77
N GLU A 30 -1.98 -15.57 -2.59
CA GLU A 30 -1.29 -16.81 -2.29
C GLU A 30 0.00 -16.90 -3.11
N VAL A 31 1.11 -17.29 -2.48
CA VAL A 31 2.37 -17.50 -3.21
C VAL A 31 2.35 -18.88 -3.83
N VAL A 32 2.26 -18.92 -5.16
CA VAL A 32 2.24 -20.15 -5.98
C VAL A 32 3.65 -20.68 -6.18
N SER A 33 4.62 -19.78 -6.39
CA SER A 33 6.01 -20.13 -6.60
C SER A 33 6.91 -18.98 -6.17
N ARG A 34 8.10 -19.28 -5.67
CA ARG A 34 9.10 -18.29 -5.26
C ARG A 34 10.48 -18.77 -5.67
N ASN A 35 11.27 -17.86 -6.23
CA ASN A 35 12.73 -18.01 -6.32
C ASN A 35 13.41 -16.75 -5.74
N LYS A 36 14.73 -16.63 -5.93
CA LYS A 36 15.51 -15.51 -5.37
C LYS A 36 15.16 -14.15 -6.00
N ASN A 37 14.60 -14.14 -7.20
CA ASN A 37 14.40 -12.93 -8.01
C ASN A 37 12.93 -12.49 -8.06
N PHE A 38 11.98 -13.43 -8.01
CA PHE A 38 10.55 -13.13 -8.09
C PHE A 38 9.66 -14.14 -7.35
N GLU A 39 8.42 -13.73 -7.14
CA GLU A 39 7.31 -14.56 -6.67
C GLU A 39 6.20 -14.60 -7.71
N ILE A 40 5.62 -15.77 -7.93
CA ILE A 40 4.32 -15.92 -8.60
C ILE A 40 3.24 -15.93 -7.52
N ARG A 41 2.28 -15.02 -7.66
CA ARG A 41 1.21 -14.79 -6.70
C ARG A 41 -0.14 -14.91 -7.38
N ASP A 42 -1.07 -15.64 -6.76
CA ASP A 42 -2.49 -15.63 -7.13
C ASP A 42 -3.21 -14.61 -6.27
N TYR A 43 -3.73 -13.56 -6.91
CA TYR A 43 -4.57 -12.57 -6.27
C TYR A 43 -6.04 -12.97 -6.43
N ALA A 44 -6.79 -12.94 -5.33
CA ALA A 44 -8.25 -13.00 -5.39
C ALA A 44 -8.79 -11.74 -6.09
N SER A 45 -10.07 -11.72 -6.48
CA SER A 45 -10.67 -10.48 -6.99
C SER A 45 -10.71 -9.41 -5.90
N TYR A 46 -10.39 -8.16 -6.24
CA TYR A 46 -10.43 -7.02 -5.32
C TYR A 46 -10.96 -5.77 -6.02
N VAL A 47 -11.32 -4.75 -5.24
CA VAL A 47 -11.77 -3.46 -5.79
C VAL A 47 -10.65 -2.44 -5.68
N VAL A 48 -10.51 -1.61 -6.71
CA VAL A 48 -9.64 -0.43 -6.70
C VAL A 48 -10.46 0.84 -6.86
N ALA A 49 -10.00 1.91 -6.24
CA ALA A 49 -10.36 3.27 -6.62
C ALA A 49 -9.25 3.81 -7.52
N GLU A 50 -9.57 4.29 -8.72
CA GLU A 50 -8.61 4.75 -9.71
C GLU A 50 -8.98 6.09 -10.32
N THR A 51 -7.98 6.81 -10.80
CA THR A 51 -8.15 8.04 -11.58
C THR A 51 -7.12 8.08 -12.69
N VAL A 52 -7.46 8.79 -13.77
CA VAL A 52 -6.53 9.09 -14.87
C VAL A 52 -6.10 10.54 -14.74
N VAL A 53 -4.80 10.78 -14.81
CA VAL A 53 -4.23 12.13 -14.71
C VAL A 53 -3.14 12.35 -15.75
N ASP A 54 -3.01 13.59 -16.19
CA ASP A 54 -2.01 14.02 -17.15
C ASP A 54 -0.69 14.47 -16.47
N GLY A 55 0.36 14.57 -17.28
CA GLY A 55 1.66 15.11 -16.89
C GLY A 55 2.77 14.08 -16.77
N THR A 56 3.85 14.50 -16.11
CA THR A 56 4.99 13.64 -15.78
C THR A 56 4.59 12.58 -14.77
N LEU A 57 5.37 11.52 -14.65
CA LEU A 57 5.12 10.44 -13.71
C LEU A 57 5.03 10.91 -12.25
N GLU A 58 5.90 11.84 -11.84
CA GLU A 58 5.92 12.41 -10.49
C GLU A 58 4.70 13.31 -10.24
N ASP A 59 4.37 14.20 -11.19
CA ASP A 59 3.21 15.09 -11.07
C ASP A 59 1.89 14.31 -11.07
N ALA A 60 1.79 13.31 -11.94
CA ALA A 60 0.65 12.40 -12.01
C ALA A 60 0.45 11.66 -10.68
N GLY A 61 1.52 11.13 -10.10
CA GLY A 61 1.49 10.46 -8.81
C GLY A 61 0.87 11.34 -7.73
N ASN A 62 1.36 12.58 -7.57
CA ASN A 62 0.88 13.52 -6.54
C ASN A 62 -0.57 13.98 -6.78
N LYS A 63 -0.92 14.33 -8.03
CA LYS A 63 -2.29 14.73 -8.39
C LYS A 63 -3.29 13.62 -8.08
N ALA A 64 -3.01 12.41 -8.56
CA ALA A 64 -3.90 11.28 -8.37
C ALA A 64 -3.98 10.85 -6.91
N PHE A 65 -2.85 10.85 -6.19
CA PHE A 65 -2.83 10.56 -4.76
C PHE A 65 -3.79 11.48 -4.01
N SER A 66 -3.72 12.80 -4.25
CA SER A 66 -4.60 13.76 -3.59
C SER A 66 -6.08 13.48 -3.86
N MET A 67 -6.45 13.15 -5.10
CA MET A 67 -7.83 12.83 -5.47
C MET A 67 -8.35 11.57 -4.78
N LEU A 68 -7.58 10.48 -4.85
CA LEU A 68 -7.94 9.20 -4.23
C LEU A 68 -7.96 9.30 -2.70
N PHE A 69 -7.04 10.08 -2.13
CA PHE A 69 -6.97 10.33 -0.69
C PHE A 69 -8.20 11.08 -0.18
N ARG A 70 -8.66 12.12 -0.89
CA ARG A 70 -9.89 12.84 -0.54
C ARG A 70 -11.10 11.92 -0.53
N TYR A 71 -11.24 11.07 -1.54
CA TYR A 71 -12.31 10.08 -1.62
C TYR A 71 -12.36 9.16 -0.39
N ILE A 72 -11.24 8.52 -0.03
CA ILE A 72 -11.19 7.61 1.13
C ILE A 72 -11.31 8.36 2.47
N SER A 73 -10.98 9.66 2.50
CA SER A 73 -11.03 10.50 3.70
C SER A 73 -12.42 11.10 3.97
N GLY A 74 -13.40 10.87 3.09
CA GLY A 74 -14.79 11.29 3.29
C GLY A 74 -15.37 12.19 2.20
N GLU A 75 -14.62 12.53 1.14
CA GLU A 75 -15.15 13.22 -0.05
C GLU A 75 -15.85 12.22 -0.98
N ASN A 76 -16.91 11.64 -0.44
CA ASN A 76 -17.81 10.70 -1.09
C ASN A 76 -19.23 10.99 -0.62
N ARG A 77 -20.23 10.55 -1.38
CA ARG A 77 -21.65 10.95 -1.18
C ARG A 77 -22.23 10.61 0.18
N SER A 78 -21.60 9.71 0.92
CA SER A 78 -22.04 9.30 2.25
C SER A 78 -21.24 9.91 3.40
N HIS A 79 -20.23 10.73 3.07
CA HIS A 79 -19.26 11.32 4.01
C HIS A 79 -18.59 10.28 4.95
N ARG A 80 -18.45 9.04 4.47
CA ARG A 80 -17.88 7.93 5.24
C ARG A 80 -16.39 7.83 4.99
N LYS A 81 -15.60 7.69 6.05
CA LYS A 81 -14.17 7.38 5.94
C LYS A 81 -13.99 5.90 5.63
N ILE A 82 -13.13 5.61 4.66
CA ILE A 82 -12.65 4.26 4.35
C ILE A 82 -11.32 4.14 5.10
N ALA A 83 -11.28 3.27 6.12
CA ALA A 83 -10.09 3.09 6.94
C ALA A 83 -8.89 2.75 6.06
N MET A 84 -7.82 3.55 6.22
CA MET A 84 -6.61 3.44 5.43
C MET A 84 -5.91 2.09 5.61
N THR A 85 -5.17 1.70 4.58
CA THR A 85 -4.03 0.79 4.65
C THR A 85 -2.76 1.67 4.82
N ALA A 86 -2.13 1.67 5.99
CA ALA A 86 -1.08 2.65 6.35
C ALA A 86 0.28 2.46 5.62
N PRO A 87 1.24 3.39 5.73
CA PRO A 87 1.11 4.77 6.18
C PRO A 87 1.58 5.76 5.11
N VAL A 88 0.69 6.60 4.55
CA VAL A 88 1.17 7.86 3.97
C VAL A 88 1.30 8.84 5.12
N SER A 89 2.51 8.93 5.66
CA SER A 89 2.86 9.95 6.65
C SER A 89 2.67 11.33 6.00
N GLN A 90 1.71 12.09 6.52
CA GLN A 90 1.61 13.52 6.28
C GLN A 90 2.43 14.22 7.38
N GLU A 91 3.62 14.69 7.04
CA GLU A 91 4.12 15.92 7.64
C GLU A 91 3.97 17.03 6.61
N LEU A 92 3.24 18.07 7.00
CA LEU A 92 3.02 19.31 6.25
C LEU A 92 4.34 20.08 6.14
N ALA A 93 5.29 19.60 5.34
CA ALA A 93 6.51 20.33 5.01
C ALA A 93 7.16 19.71 3.77
N HIS A 94 6.77 20.15 2.58
CA HIS A 94 7.58 20.11 1.33
C HIS A 94 8.39 18.83 0.99
N GLU A 95 8.08 17.67 1.56
CA GLU A 95 8.79 16.42 1.30
C GLU A 95 7.94 15.49 0.44
N LYS A 96 8.58 15.01 -0.62
CA LYS A 96 8.01 14.12 -1.63
C LYS A 96 7.19 13.02 -0.99
N ILE A 97 5.94 12.88 -1.43
CA ILE A 97 5.03 11.82 -0.98
C ILE A 97 5.66 10.47 -1.32
N LYS A 98 6.17 9.75 -0.31
CA LYS A 98 6.53 8.34 -0.46
C LYS A 98 5.22 7.54 -0.55
N MET A 99 4.82 7.25 -1.78
CA MET A 99 3.68 6.40 -2.12
C MET A 99 3.78 5.07 -1.34
N THR A 100 2.91 4.86 -0.36
CA THR A 100 3.00 3.73 0.56
C THR A 100 1.62 3.10 0.73
N SER A 101 1.59 1.77 0.55
CA SER A 101 0.42 0.88 0.38
C SER A 101 -0.13 0.84 -1.05
N PRO A 102 -0.43 -0.36 -1.62
CA PRO A 102 -0.14 -0.68 -3.02
C PRO A 102 -0.84 0.28 -3.99
N VAL A 103 -0.02 1.15 -4.59
CA VAL A 103 -0.44 2.05 -5.66
C VAL A 103 -0.14 1.38 -6.99
N GLY A 104 -1.19 1.10 -7.78
CA GLY A 104 -1.00 0.70 -9.16
C GLY A 104 -0.78 1.95 -10.01
N GLN A 105 0.24 1.97 -10.86
CA GLN A 105 0.48 3.03 -11.83
C GLN A 105 0.66 2.43 -13.23
N GLN A 106 -0.10 2.92 -14.20
CA GLN A 106 -0.04 2.43 -15.59
C GLN A 106 -0.15 3.61 -16.57
N ARG A 107 0.76 3.69 -17.55
CA ARG A 107 0.65 4.66 -18.65
C ARG A 107 -0.46 4.22 -19.60
N VAL A 108 -1.32 5.15 -19.99
CA VAL A 108 -2.36 5.03 -21.03
C VAL A 108 -2.21 6.18 -22.03
N GLU A 109 -2.88 6.10 -23.18
CA GLU A 109 -2.79 7.14 -24.23
C GLU A 109 -3.08 8.55 -23.67
N ASP A 110 -4.02 8.65 -22.74
CA ASP A 110 -4.48 9.90 -22.14
C ASP A 110 -3.80 10.26 -20.79
N GLY A 111 -2.71 9.59 -20.41
CA GLY A 111 -1.95 9.92 -19.19
C GLY A 111 -1.55 8.74 -18.32
N TRP A 112 -1.69 8.87 -17.01
CA TRP A 112 -1.34 7.86 -16.02
C TRP A 112 -2.58 7.45 -15.23
N VAL A 113 -2.89 6.15 -15.24
CA VAL A 113 -3.85 5.53 -14.33
C VAL A 113 -3.13 5.30 -13.01
N VAL A 114 -3.67 5.86 -11.93
CA VAL A 114 -3.18 5.62 -10.58
C VAL A 114 -4.34 5.04 -9.76
N SER A 115 -4.05 4.04 -8.94
CA SER A 115 -5.09 3.30 -8.20
C SER A 115 -4.69 2.97 -6.77
N PHE A 116 -5.67 3.01 -5.86
CA PHE A 116 -5.57 2.46 -4.50
C PHE A 116 -6.38 1.17 -4.42
N THR A 117 -5.80 0.16 -3.78
CA THR A 117 -6.54 -1.05 -3.41
C THR A 117 -7.49 -0.73 -2.26
N MET A 118 -8.76 -1.12 -2.36
CA MET A 118 -9.73 -0.95 -1.29
C MET A 118 -9.59 -2.08 -0.24
N PRO A 119 -9.85 -1.81 1.06
CA PRO A 119 -9.81 -2.83 2.10
C PRO A 119 -10.75 -4.00 1.78
N ALA A 120 -10.35 -5.22 2.13
CA ALA A 120 -11.01 -6.46 1.72
C ALA A 120 -12.44 -6.61 2.27
N GLN A 121 -12.81 -5.83 3.30
CA GLN A 121 -14.17 -5.78 3.85
C GLN A 121 -15.16 -5.05 2.93
N TYR A 122 -14.67 -4.29 1.94
CA TYR A 122 -15.50 -3.52 1.03
C TYR A 122 -15.71 -4.25 -0.31
N THR A 123 -16.92 -4.11 -0.84
CA THR A 123 -17.37 -4.59 -2.14
C THR A 123 -17.82 -3.42 -3.01
N MET A 124 -18.09 -3.65 -4.29
CA MET A 124 -18.62 -2.61 -5.19
C MET A 124 -19.92 -1.98 -4.68
N GLU A 125 -20.75 -2.74 -3.97
CA GLU A 125 -22.05 -2.28 -3.45
C GLU A 125 -21.93 -1.53 -2.12
N THR A 126 -20.89 -1.81 -1.33
CA THR A 126 -20.74 -1.26 0.03
C THR A 126 -19.82 -0.03 0.08
N LEU A 127 -19.00 0.15 -0.96
CA LEU A 127 -18.18 1.35 -1.13
C LEU A 127 -19.06 2.57 -1.38
N PRO A 128 -18.73 3.71 -0.74
CA PRO A 128 -19.46 4.93 -0.98
C PRO A 128 -19.17 5.44 -2.39
N THR A 129 -20.19 6.02 -3.03
CA THR A 129 -20.00 6.60 -4.37
C THR A 129 -19.08 7.82 -4.29
N PRO A 130 -18.03 7.91 -5.14
CA PRO A 130 -17.20 9.11 -5.23
C PRO A 130 -18.03 10.35 -5.59
N GLU A 131 -17.65 11.51 -5.04
CA GLU A 131 -18.21 12.80 -5.46
C GLU A 131 -17.49 13.35 -6.71
N ASP A 132 -16.17 13.18 -6.76
CA ASP A 132 -15.36 13.51 -7.93
C ASP A 132 -15.54 12.45 -9.03
N LEU A 133 -16.15 12.82 -10.15
CA LEU A 133 -16.43 11.93 -11.29
C LEU A 133 -15.16 11.38 -11.96
N ARG A 134 -13.99 11.94 -11.66
CA ARG A 134 -12.70 11.43 -12.14
C ARG A 134 -12.24 10.20 -11.35
N VAL A 135 -12.72 10.03 -10.13
CA VAL A 135 -12.47 8.83 -9.32
C VAL A 135 -13.48 7.75 -9.70
N LYS A 136 -12.97 6.62 -10.17
CA LYS A 136 -13.76 5.47 -10.60
C LYS A 136 -13.47 4.28 -9.69
N LEU A 137 -14.52 3.52 -9.36
CA LEU A 137 -14.38 2.24 -8.70
C LEU A 137 -14.40 1.14 -9.74
N ARG A 138 -13.45 0.21 -9.66
CA ARG A 138 -13.32 -0.89 -10.60
C ARG A 138 -12.99 -2.19 -9.88
N GLN A 139 -13.67 -3.25 -10.27
CA GLN A 139 -13.31 -4.60 -9.85
C GLN A 139 -12.15 -5.12 -10.69
N VAL A 140 -11.10 -5.59 -10.02
CA VAL A 140 -10.02 -6.36 -10.62
C VAL A 140 -10.39 -7.83 -10.48
N PRO A 141 -10.50 -8.60 -11.59
CA PRO A 141 -10.77 -10.03 -11.51
C PRO A 141 -9.57 -10.75 -10.87
N ALA A 142 -9.82 -11.95 -10.33
CA ALA A 142 -8.75 -12.79 -9.81
C ALA A 142 -7.70 -13.04 -10.90
N CYS A 143 -6.43 -12.86 -10.55
CA CYS A 143 -5.34 -12.92 -11.53
C CYS A 143 -4.05 -13.47 -10.92
N ARG A 144 -3.24 -14.10 -11.76
CA ARG A 144 -1.90 -14.54 -11.42
C ARG A 144 -0.89 -13.50 -11.87
N MET A 145 -0.03 -13.04 -10.96
CA MET A 145 0.98 -12.01 -11.23
C MET A 145 2.36 -12.46 -10.79
N ALA A 146 3.40 -12.04 -11.51
CA ALA A 146 4.78 -12.12 -11.06
C ALA A 146 5.16 -10.83 -10.33
N ALA A 147 5.68 -10.93 -9.11
CA ALA A 147 6.09 -9.82 -8.28
C ALA A 147 7.60 -9.87 -8.03
N VAL A 148 8.28 -8.74 -8.26
CA VAL A 148 9.70 -8.53 -7.96
C VAL A 148 9.80 -7.51 -6.84
N ARG A 149 10.53 -7.84 -5.77
CA ARG A 149 10.84 -6.88 -4.72
C ARG A 149 12.15 -6.18 -5.06
N TYR A 150 12.15 -4.84 -4.99
CA TYR A 150 13.33 -4.01 -5.18
C TYR A 150 13.45 -3.01 -4.03
N SER A 151 14.63 -2.40 -3.89
CA SER A 151 14.90 -1.31 -2.94
C SER A 151 15.41 -0.08 -3.69
N GLY A 152 14.95 1.11 -3.32
CA GLY A 152 15.35 2.37 -3.94
C GLY A 152 14.20 3.36 -4.09
N GLY A 153 14.49 4.57 -4.55
CA GLY A 153 13.49 5.56 -4.95
C GLY A 153 13.06 5.36 -6.40
N TRP A 154 11.85 5.80 -6.73
CA TRP A 154 11.40 5.88 -8.11
C TRP A 154 12.08 7.09 -8.79
N SER A 155 12.85 6.84 -9.84
CA SER A 155 13.36 7.87 -10.75
C SER A 155 13.27 7.35 -12.17
N GLU A 156 12.72 8.15 -13.08
CA GLU A 156 12.92 7.95 -14.51
C GLU A 156 14.42 7.92 -14.81
N LYS A 157 14.85 7.05 -15.72
CA LYS A 157 16.20 7.04 -16.28
C LYS A 157 16.12 7.48 -17.73
#